data_AF-A0A0Q9X158-F1
#
_entry.id   AF-A0A0Q9X158-F1
#
_cell.length_a   1.000
_cell.length_b   1.000
_cell.length_c   1.000
_cell.angle_alpha   90.00
_cell.angle_beta   90.00
_cell.angle_gamma   90.00
#
_symmetry.space_group_name_H-M   'P 1'
#
loop_
_entity.id
_entity.type
_entity.pdbx_description
1 polymer ?
#
loop_
_entity_poly.entity_id
_entity_poly.type
_entity_poly.pdbx_seq_one_letter_code
_entity_poly.pdbx_strand_id
1 'polypeptide(L)'
;IDFLQLWRLNPKFLNNTKFITREMLFFNRVPKTGSETLNELMRKLGPINGFRFDRAPFKSPIGMRWPLERQRQEAEKFIEMADGDPFAYVEHVNYFDFRQFHLPQPIYINMVRDPVEKVLSWYYYKRTPWHALLMFDGYKKFQSRAFYRKSFESCIMTGDPECNYEYGHGFDGDAGDHRRQSLFFCGHAPICEPFNTPGAIQRAKQNVERDFAVVGSWEDVNVTLAVLEHYIPRFFRGVTDLYYEPKGLAYLPRNTNHWKPHISEKIKNMMRPNFTQEYDFYYFCKQRLYRQYFAINHHLEL
;
A
#
# COMPACT_ATOMS: atom_id res chain seq x y z
N ILE A 1 -33.05 -8.61 4.68
CA ILE A 1 -31.63 -8.75 5.07
C ILE A 1 -31.60 -9.81 6.15
N ASP A 2 -30.89 -10.90 5.91
CA ASP A 2 -30.95 -12.11 6.74
C ASP A 2 -30.16 -11.93 8.05
N PHE A 3 -30.71 -12.37 9.19
CA PHE A 3 -30.12 -12.19 10.53
C PHE A 3 -28.71 -12.81 10.65
N LEU A 4 -28.43 -13.85 9.85
CA LEU A 4 -27.13 -14.52 9.75
C LEU A 4 -26.05 -13.66 9.05
N GLN A 5 -26.43 -12.72 8.18
CA GLN A 5 -25.46 -11.80 7.55
C GLN A 5 -25.01 -10.68 8.50
N LEU A 6 -25.87 -10.26 9.44
CA LEU A 6 -25.61 -9.18 10.40
C LEU A 6 -24.65 -9.61 11.53
N TRP A 7 -24.69 -10.88 11.97
CA TRP A 7 -23.74 -11.40 12.97
C TRP A 7 -22.27 -11.35 12.53
N ARG A 8 -22.01 -11.33 11.21
CA ARG A 8 -20.66 -11.25 10.60
C ARG A 8 -20.11 -9.82 10.51
N LEU A 9 -20.85 -8.81 10.97
CA LEU A 9 -20.48 -7.40 11.00
C LEU A 9 -20.24 -6.90 12.44
N ASN A 10 -19.68 -7.75 13.30
CA ASN A 10 -19.20 -7.32 14.61
C ASN A 10 -17.73 -6.84 14.49
N PRO A 11 -17.39 -5.60 14.90
CA PRO A 11 -16.02 -5.10 14.88
C PRO A 11 -15.03 -6.01 15.62
N LYS A 12 -15.52 -6.73 16.63
CA LYS A 12 -14.73 -7.68 17.40
C LYS A 12 -14.17 -8.83 16.57
N PHE A 13 -14.85 -9.28 15.50
CA PHE A 13 -14.38 -10.38 14.65
C PHE A 13 -13.52 -9.88 13.47
N LEU A 14 -13.60 -8.59 13.15
CA LEU A 14 -12.83 -7.95 12.10
C LEU A 14 -11.58 -7.22 12.63
N ASN A 15 -11.42 -7.20 13.96
CA ASN A 15 -10.28 -6.62 14.62
C ASN A 15 -9.23 -7.69 14.96
N ASN A 16 -8.14 -7.74 14.20
CA ASN A 16 -6.99 -8.60 14.49
C ASN A 16 -5.98 -7.95 15.46
N THR A 17 -6.19 -6.70 15.91
CA THR A 17 -5.29 -6.02 16.87
C THR A 17 -5.47 -6.47 18.31
N LYS A 18 -6.47 -7.31 18.59
CA LYS A 18 -6.81 -7.77 19.95
C LYS A 18 -5.76 -8.65 20.61
N PHE A 19 -4.91 -9.30 19.80
CA PHE A 19 -3.88 -10.22 20.28
C PHE A 19 -2.51 -9.54 20.35
N ILE A 20 -2.47 -8.23 20.20
CA ILE A 20 -1.23 -7.47 20.11
C ILE A 20 -0.72 -7.17 21.50
N THR A 21 0.50 -7.61 21.74
CA THR A 21 1.19 -7.48 23.03
C THR A 21 2.09 -6.24 23.09
N ARG A 22 2.34 -5.59 21.95
CA ARG A 22 3.21 -4.40 21.82
C ARG A 22 2.63 -3.40 20.83
N GLU A 23 2.70 -2.12 21.16
CA GLU A 23 2.19 -1.03 20.33
C GLU A 23 3.15 -0.69 19.18
N MET A 24 3.31 -1.62 18.23
CA MET A 24 4.20 -1.46 17.08
C MET A 24 3.38 -1.53 15.80
N LEU A 25 3.54 -0.56 14.91
CA LEU A 25 2.87 -0.47 13.63
C LEU A 25 3.88 -0.55 12.49
N PHE A 26 3.63 -1.43 11.53
CA PHE A 26 4.46 -1.63 10.36
C PHE A 26 3.65 -1.35 9.10
N PHE A 27 3.98 -0.26 8.41
CA PHE A 27 3.37 0.10 7.13
C PHE A 27 4.31 -0.26 5.99
N ASN A 28 4.12 -1.47 5.45
CA ASN A 28 4.91 -1.99 4.34
C ASN A 28 4.40 -1.44 2.98
N ARG A 29 4.58 -0.13 2.81
CA ARG A 29 3.85 0.70 1.83
C ARG A 29 4.01 0.24 0.38
N VAL A 30 2.88 0.10 -0.30
CA VAL A 30 2.82 -0.06 -1.76
C VAL A 30 3.21 1.27 -2.46
N PRO A 31 4.03 1.24 -3.52
CA PRO A 31 4.28 2.41 -4.35
C PRO A 31 3.00 2.95 -5.01
N LYS A 32 2.90 4.28 -5.08
CA LYS A 32 1.87 5.02 -5.82
C LYS A 32 0.42 4.85 -5.32
N THR A 33 0.24 4.41 -4.08
CA THR A 33 -1.05 4.35 -3.37
C THR A 33 -1.26 5.51 -2.39
N GLY A 34 -0.54 6.62 -2.56
CA GLY A 34 -0.68 7.82 -1.71
C GLY A 34 -0.07 7.68 -0.31
N SER A 35 0.94 6.82 -0.16
CA SER A 35 1.60 6.55 1.11
C SER A 35 2.29 7.77 1.75
N GLU A 36 2.72 8.77 0.98
CA GLU A 36 3.27 10.02 1.54
C GLU A 36 2.23 10.81 2.36
N THR A 37 0.96 10.77 1.96
CA THR A 37 -0.12 11.41 2.73
C THR A 37 -0.29 10.73 4.10
N LEU A 38 -0.26 9.39 4.13
CA LEU A 38 -0.39 8.63 5.37
C LEU A 38 0.84 8.79 6.28
N ASN A 39 2.04 8.89 5.70
CA ASN A 39 3.27 9.21 6.43
C ASN A 39 3.17 10.56 7.14
N GLU A 40 2.68 11.59 6.45
CA GLU A 40 2.52 12.91 7.03
C GLU A 40 1.47 12.95 8.15
N LEU A 41 0.38 12.17 8.02
CA LEU A 41 -0.58 11.98 9.10
C LEU A 41 0.09 11.33 10.31
N MET A 42 0.79 10.19 10.14
CA MET A 42 1.47 9.51 11.25
C MET A 42 2.54 10.40 11.91
N ARG A 43 3.31 11.17 11.12
CA ARG A 43 4.30 12.12 11.64
C ARG A 43 3.65 13.20 12.51
N LYS A 44 2.50 13.74 12.10
CA LYS A 44 1.75 14.74 12.88
C LYS A 44 1.05 14.14 14.09
N LEU A 45 0.55 12.91 13.99
CA LEU A 45 -0.15 12.20 15.06
C LEU A 45 0.79 11.65 16.13
N GLY A 46 2.06 11.37 15.80
CA GLY A 46 3.06 10.86 16.74
C GLY A 46 3.12 11.66 18.04
N PRO A 47 3.35 12.99 17.99
CA PRO A 47 3.32 13.84 19.18
C PRO A 47 1.96 13.93 19.88
N ILE A 48 0.86 13.80 19.15
CA ILE A 48 -0.51 13.92 19.69
C ILE A 48 -0.88 12.65 20.47
N ASN A 49 -0.56 11.49 19.91
CA ASN A 49 -0.96 10.19 20.44
C ASN A 49 0.17 9.48 21.21
N GLY A 50 1.37 10.06 21.29
CA GLY A 50 2.49 9.58 22.08
C GLY A 50 3.21 8.37 21.49
N PHE A 51 3.49 8.38 20.19
CA PHE A 51 4.29 7.35 19.52
C PHE A 51 5.40 7.95 18.64
N ARG A 52 6.48 7.20 18.48
CA ARG A 52 7.58 7.53 17.57
C ARG A 52 7.21 7.14 16.14
N PHE A 53 7.58 7.97 15.17
CA PHE A 53 7.37 7.71 13.76
C PHE A 53 8.71 7.76 13.02
N ASP A 54 9.01 6.72 12.25
CA ASP A 54 10.17 6.70 11.36
C ASP A 54 9.85 6.01 10.03
N ARG A 55 10.70 6.22 9.02
CA ARG A 55 10.57 5.66 7.68
C ARG A 55 11.93 5.28 7.11
N ALA A 56 11.94 4.23 6.30
CA ALA A 56 13.10 3.88 5.52
C ALA A 56 13.56 5.08 4.65
N PRO A 57 14.88 5.30 4.52
CA PRO A 57 15.43 6.30 3.61
C PRO A 57 14.88 6.15 2.20
N PHE A 58 14.74 7.27 1.48
CA PHE A 58 14.23 7.26 0.11
C PHE A 58 15.07 6.38 -0.84
N LYS A 59 16.38 6.27 -0.60
CA LYS A 59 17.31 5.47 -1.41
C LYS A 59 17.30 3.97 -1.07
N SER A 60 16.56 3.54 -0.05
CA SER A 60 16.49 2.12 0.31
C SER A 60 15.89 1.30 -0.83
N PRO A 61 16.50 0.15 -1.18
CA PRO A 61 15.97 -0.72 -2.21
C PRO A 61 14.64 -1.33 -1.74
N ILE A 62 13.75 -1.62 -2.68
CA ILE A 62 12.47 -2.23 -2.37
C ILE A 62 12.68 -3.72 -2.06
N GLY A 63 12.24 -4.15 -0.89
CA GLY A 63 12.38 -5.53 -0.44
C GLY A 63 11.34 -6.45 -1.05
N MET A 64 11.52 -6.86 -2.32
CA MET A 64 10.56 -7.73 -3.01
C MET A 64 10.85 -9.22 -2.83
N ARG A 65 12.11 -9.65 -2.99
CA ARG A 65 12.51 -11.06 -2.87
C ARG A 65 13.67 -11.19 -1.90
N TRP A 66 13.35 -11.32 -0.63
CA TRP A 66 14.35 -11.53 0.40
C TRP A 66 14.38 -12.98 0.82
N PRO A 67 15.57 -13.59 0.96
CA PRO A 67 15.69 -14.86 1.65
C PRO A 67 15.19 -14.71 3.09
N LEU A 68 14.80 -15.83 3.71
CA LEU A 68 14.29 -15.84 5.09
C LEU A 68 15.25 -15.16 6.07
N GLU A 69 16.56 -15.35 5.89
CA GLU A 69 17.58 -14.72 6.72
C GLU A 69 17.52 -13.18 6.67
N ARG A 70 17.32 -12.61 5.48
CA ARG A 70 17.18 -11.17 5.33
C ARG A 70 15.87 -10.64 5.91
N GLN A 71 14.79 -11.41 5.78
CA GLN A 71 13.51 -11.10 6.44
C GLN A 71 13.66 -11.10 7.97
N ARG A 72 14.39 -12.06 8.54
CA ARG A 72 14.71 -12.11 9.98
C ARG A 72 15.47 -10.87 10.42
N GLN A 73 16.55 -10.53 9.71
CA GLN A 73 17.36 -9.34 10.02
C GLN A 73 16.53 -8.05 10.00
N GLU A 74 15.63 -7.88 9.03
CA GLU A 74 14.77 -6.70 8.98
C GLU A 74 13.73 -6.70 10.10
N ALA A 75 13.20 -7.88 10.46
CA ALA A 75 12.30 -8.03 11.58
C ALA A 75 12.98 -7.66 12.92
N GLU A 76 14.17 -8.20 13.17
CA GLU A 76 14.98 -7.90 14.37
C GLU A 76 15.31 -6.42 14.44
N LYS A 77 15.79 -5.83 13.33
CA LYS A 77 16.05 -4.39 13.23
C LYS A 77 14.81 -3.55 13.55
N PHE A 78 13.63 -3.93 13.07
CA PHE A 78 12.39 -3.22 13.42
C PHE A 78 12.07 -3.28 14.91
N ILE A 79 12.23 -4.44 15.54
CA ILE A 79 12.02 -4.60 16.99
C ILE A 79 13.02 -3.77 17.80
N GLU A 80 14.29 -3.74 17.39
CA GLU A 80 15.33 -2.92 18.00
C GLU A 80 15.04 -1.42 17.85
N MET A 81 14.60 -0.97 16.66
CA MET A 81 14.24 0.44 16.43
C MET A 81 13.05 0.91 17.27
N ALA A 82 12.14 0.00 17.60
CA ALA A 82 11.01 0.28 18.48
C ALA A 82 11.47 0.49 19.93
N ASP A 83 12.51 -0.21 20.38
CA ASP A 83 13.12 -0.09 21.72
C ASP A 83 12.10 -0.17 22.89
N GLY A 84 11.04 -0.95 22.71
CA GLY A 84 9.95 -1.08 23.68
C GLY A 84 8.94 0.08 23.70
N ASP A 85 9.18 1.15 22.94
CA ASP A 85 8.29 2.28 22.81
C ASP A 85 7.19 2.05 21.75
N PRO A 86 6.05 2.75 21.87
CA PRO A 86 5.05 2.80 20.82
C PRO A 86 5.64 3.40 19.54
N PHE A 87 5.66 2.62 18.45
CA PHE A 87 6.46 2.92 17.27
C PHE A 87 5.74 2.60 15.97
N ALA A 88 5.74 3.53 15.03
CA ALA A 88 5.25 3.36 13.67
C ALA A 88 6.42 3.45 12.68
N TYR A 89 6.63 2.39 11.90
CA TYR A 89 7.66 2.33 10.87
C TYR A 89 7.07 2.12 9.48
N VAL A 90 7.71 2.74 8.50
CA VAL A 90 7.27 2.71 7.11
C VAL A 90 8.40 2.29 6.18
N GLU A 91 8.16 1.27 5.37
CA GLU A 91 9.16 0.79 4.40
C GLU A 91 8.53 0.21 3.13
N HIS A 92 9.23 0.32 2.01
CA HIS A 92 8.86 -0.37 0.78
C HIS A 92 9.36 -1.82 0.79
N VAL A 93 8.61 -2.70 1.43
CA VAL A 93 8.95 -4.12 1.57
C VAL A 93 7.70 -4.99 1.44
N ASN A 94 7.86 -6.19 0.91
CA ASN A 94 6.78 -7.17 0.91
C ASN A 94 6.47 -7.65 2.34
N TYR A 95 5.27 -8.19 2.52
CA TYR A 95 4.88 -8.80 3.79
C TYR A 95 5.83 -9.96 4.18
N PHE A 96 6.19 -10.01 5.46
CA PHE A 96 6.83 -11.15 6.09
C PHE A 96 6.23 -11.38 7.48
N ASP A 97 6.21 -12.64 7.92
CA ASP A 97 5.62 -13.03 9.20
C ASP A 97 6.68 -12.93 10.31
N PHE A 98 6.48 -12.11 11.33
CA PHE A 98 7.42 -11.99 12.45
C PHE A 98 7.39 -13.23 13.34
N ARG A 99 6.24 -13.91 13.41
CA ARG A 99 6.05 -15.09 14.26
C ARG A 99 6.94 -16.25 13.82
N GLN A 100 7.26 -16.34 12.52
CA GLN A 100 8.17 -17.37 11.98
C GLN A 100 9.60 -17.23 12.54
N PHE A 101 9.93 -16.07 13.12
CA PHE A 101 11.22 -15.77 13.75
C PHE A 101 11.12 -15.70 15.28
N HIS A 102 9.98 -16.13 15.86
CA HIS A 102 9.69 -16.00 17.29
C HIS A 102 9.67 -14.54 17.79
N LEU A 103 9.36 -13.59 16.89
CA LEU A 103 9.24 -12.17 17.21
C LEU A 103 7.76 -11.77 17.32
N PRO A 104 7.44 -10.73 18.12
CA PRO A 104 6.08 -10.20 18.21
C PRO A 104 5.61 -9.63 16.87
N GLN A 105 4.41 -10.02 16.45
CA GLN A 105 3.79 -9.53 15.22
C GLN A 105 3.35 -8.05 15.39
N PRO A 106 3.79 -7.12 14.52
CA PRO A 106 3.30 -5.75 14.56
C PRO A 106 1.90 -5.61 13.95
N ILE A 107 1.26 -4.47 14.20
CA ILE A 107 0.08 -4.02 13.49
C ILE A 107 0.47 -3.74 12.04
N TYR A 108 0.09 -4.61 11.11
CA TYR A 108 0.21 -4.30 9.69
C TYR A 108 -0.94 -3.42 9.24
N ILE A 109 -0.62 -2.35 8.52
CA ILE A 109 -1.58 -1.56 7.75
C ILE A 109 -1.09 -1.42 6.32
N ASN A 110 -1.99 -1.11 5.40
CA ASN A 110 -1.58 -0.71 4.06
C ASN A 110 -2.63 0.15 3.34
N MET A 111 -2.28 0.56 2.12
CA MET A 111 -3.15 1.30 1.21
C MET A 111 -3.15 0.65 -0.17
N VAL A 112 -4.33 0.48 -0.76
CA VAL A 112 -4.51 0.04 -2.16
C VAL A 112 -5.03 1.19 -3.03
N ARG A 113 -4.94 1.01 -4.34
CA ARG A 113 -5.45 1.94 -5.35
C ARG A 113 -5.96 1.13 -6.55
N ASP A 114 -6.84 1.72 -7.37
CA ASP A 114 -7.16 1.16 -8.68
C ASP A 114 -5.87 0.71 -9.42
N PRO A 115 -5.77 -0.57 -9.82
CA PRO A 115 -4.56 -1.13 -10.43
C PRO A 115 -4.04 -0.36 -11.65
N VAL A 116 -4.94 0.09 -12.54
CA VAL A 116 -4.58 0.82 -13.76
C VAL A 116 -4.13 2.24 -13.41
N GLU A 117 -4.85 2.94 -12.54
CA GLU A 117 -4.48 4.28 -12.07
C GLU A 117 -3.13 4.29 -11.34
N LYS A 118 -2.80 3.21 -10.62
CA LYS A 118 -1.51 3.02 -9.96
C LYS A 118 -0.38 2.91 -10.97
N VAL A 119 -0.48 2.04 -11.99
CA VAL A 119 0.59 1.90 -12.99
C VAL A 119 0.72 3.14 -13.87
N LEU A 120 -0.40 3.82 -14.17
CA LEU A 120 -0.38 5.14 -14.79
C LEU A 120 0.37 6.17 -13.94
N SER A 121 0.11 6.19 -12.63
CA SER A 121 0.82 7.07 -11.71
C SER A 121 2.32 6.78 -11.67
N TRP A 122 2.72 5.51 -11.75
CA TRP A 122 4.14 5.12 -11.83
C TRP A 122 4.78 5.53 -13.15
N TYR A 123 4.13 5.24 -14.27
CA TYR A 123 4.62 5.52 -15.62
C TYR A 123 4.99 7.01 -15.80
N TYR A 124 4.10 7.90 -15.38
CA TYR A 124 4.34 9.34 -15.47
C TYR A 124 5.22 9.86 -14.35
N TYR A 125 5.30 9.18 -13.20
CA TYR A 125 6.26 9.55 -12.16
C TYR A 125 7.70 9.31 -12.61
N LYS A 126 7.99 8.21 -13.30
CA LYS A 126 9.33 7.92 -13.84
C LYS A 126 9.84 8.99 -14.83
N ARG A 127 8.92 9.77 -15.40
CA ARG A 127 9.16 10.75 -16.47
C ARG A 127 9.26 12.20 -15.98
N THR A 128 9.14 12.44 -14.68
CA THR A 128 9.17 13.79 -14.15
C THR A 128 10.60 14.31 -13.98
N PRO A 129 10.81 15.63 -14.01
CA PRO A 129 12.15 16.21 -13.84
C PRO A 129 12.83 15.82 -12.52
N TRP A 130 12.07 15.81 -11.41
CA TRP A 130 12.64 15.44 -10.11
C TRP A 130 13.07 13.96 -10.07
N HIS A 131 12.30 13.06 -10.69
CA HIS A 131 12.68 11.65 -10.76
C HIS A 131 13.92 11.47 -11.65
N ALA A 132 14.00 12.20 -12.76
CA ALA A 132 15.18 12.21 -13.60
C ALA A 132 16.44 12.64 -12.84
N LEU A 133 16.35 13.68 -11.99
CA LEU A 133 17.45 14.13 -11.14
C LEU A 133 17.84 13.08 -10.08
N LEU A 134 16.86 12.43 -9.47
CA LEU A 134 17.10 11.35 -8.51
C LEU A 134 17.83 10.16 -9.15
N MET A 135 17.41 9.76 -10.34
CA MET A 135 18.09 8.69 -11.09
C MET A 135 19.47 9.13 -11.57
N PHE A 136 19.65 10.39 -11.94
CA PHE A 136 20.97 10.92 -12.30
C PHE A 136 21.95 10.85 -11.13
N ASP A 137 21.52 11.10 -9.90
CA ASP A 137 22.41 10.98 -8.74
C ASP A 137 22.98 9.55 -8.58
N GLY A 138 22.15 8.53 -8.79
CA GLY A 138 22.56 7.12 -8.68
C GLY A 138 23.29 6.58 -9.91
N TYR A 139 22.74 6.79 -11.10
CA TYR A 139 23.21 6.17 -12.35
C TYR A 139 24.14 7.08 -13.18
N LYS A 140 24.28 8.36 -12.79
CA LYS A 140 25.06 9.39 -13.50
C LYS A 140 24.69 9.53 -14.98
N LYS A 141 23.46 9.16 -15.34
CA LYS A 141 22.96 9.17 -16.72
C LYS A 141 21.46 9.46 -16.75
N PHE A 142 21.05 10.36 -17.64
CA PHE A 142 19.64 10.58 -17.96
C PHE A 142 19.16 9.56 -19.00
N GLN A 143 17.86 9.24 -18.95
CA GLN A 143 17.20 8.52 -20.03
C GLN A 143 17.11 9.37 -21.31
N SER A 144 16.77 8.73 -22.43
CA SER A 144 16.63 9.42 -23.71
C SER A 144 15.48 10.43 -23.69
N ARG A 145 15.56 11.46 -24.55
CA ARG A 145 14.44 12.40 -24.76
C ARG A 145 13.15 11.67 -25.17
N ALA A 146 13.28 10.59 -25.94
CA ALA A 146 12.16 9.75 -26.35
C ALA A 146 11.46 9.11 -25.14
N PHE A 147 12.22 8.57 -24.18
CA PHE A 147 11.65 8.02 -22.95
C PHE A 147 10.79 9.04 -22.19
N TYR A 148 11.33 10.23 -21.92
CA TYR A 148 10.62 11.27 -21.14
C TYR A 148 9.37 11.80 -21.84
N ARG A 149 9.33 11.80 -23.17
CA ARG A 149 8.19 12.31 -23.95
C ARG A 149 7.17 11.25 -24.34
N LYS A 150 7.50 9.96 -24.23
CA LYS A 150 6.62 8.88 -24.69
C LYS A 150 5.31 8.88 -23.89
N SER A 151 4.18 8.97 -24.58
CA SER A 151 2.85 8.86 -23.96
C SER A 151 2.58 7.41 -23.55
N PHE A 152 1.76 7.24 -22.53
CA PHE A 152 1.40 5.91 -22.06
C PHE A 152 0.60 5.11 -23.10
N GLU A 153 -0.29 5.78 -23.84
CA GLU A 153 -0.99 5.18 -24.97
C GLU A 153 -0.03 4.66 -26.04
N SER A 154 0.96 5.45 -26.44
CA SER A 154 1.98 4.99 -27.38
C SER A 154 2.76 3.80 -26.84
N CYS A 155 3.11 3.80 -25.55
CA CYS A 155 3.80 2.69 -24.88
C CYS A 155 3.02 1.36 -24.97
N ILE A 156 1.70 1.41 -24.75
CA ILE A 156 0.82 0.23 -24.91
C ILE A 156 0.74 -0.19 -26.39
N MET A 157 0.46 0.76 -27.28
CA MET A 157 0.23 0.46 -28.70
C MET A 157 1.48 -0.11 -29.39
N THR A 158 2.68 0.27 -28.93
CA THR A 158 3.95 -0.29 -29.45
C THR A 158 4.41 -1.54 -28.70
N GLY A 159 3.71 -1.96 -27.64
CA GLY A 159 4.09 -3.14 -26.86
C GLY A 159 5.41 -3.00 -26.11
N ASP A 160 5.73 -1.81 -25.60
CA ASP A 160 6.98 -1.60 -24.88
C ASP A 160 7.05 -2.45 -23.61
N PRO A 161 8.23 -2.98 -23.22
CA PRO A 161 8.38 -3.84 -22.05
C PRO A 161 7.82 -3.25 -20.74
N GLU A 162 7.94 -1.94 -20.51
CA GLU A 162 7.45 -1.30 -19.27
C GLU A 162 5.92 -1.16 -19.18
N CYS A 163 5.21 -1.30 -20.31
CA CYS A 163 3.76 -1.25 -20.41
C CYS A 163 3.15 -2.59 -20.85
N ASN A 164 3.97 -3.63 -20.97
CA ASN A 164 3.50 -4.95 -21.31
C ASN A 164 3.06 -5.69 -20.04
N TYR A 165 1.76 -5.93 -19.88
CA TYR A 165 1.15 -6.52 -18.68
C TYR A 165 0.66 -7.95 -18.93
N GLU A 166 1.58 -8.87 -19.20
CA GLU A 166 1.26 -10.27 -19.50
C GLU A 166 1.05 -11.12 -18.26
N TYR A 167 0.04 -11.98 -18.28
CA TYR A 167 -0.24 -12.95 -17.22
C TYR A 167 0.97 -13.84 -16.94
N GLY A 168 1.27 -14.05 -15.66
CA GLY A 168 2.36 -14.94 -15.22
C GLY A 168 3.77 -14.34 -15.32
N HIS A 169 3.91 -13.15 -15.89
CA HIS A 169 5.21 -12.51 -16.08
C HIS A 169 5.95 -12.29 -14.75
N GLY A 170 7.27 -12.54 -14.75
CA GLY A 170 8.16 -12.33 -13.61
C GLY A 170 8.62 -10.88 -13.48
N PHE A 171 9.66 -10.64 -12.66
CA PHE A 171 10.28 -9.30 -12.57
C PHE A 171 11.24 -9.01 -13.73
N ASP A 172 11.68 -9.99 -14.52
CA ASP A 172 12.54 -9.85 -15.71
C ASP A 172 13.70 -8.84 -15.55
N GLY A 173 14.35 -8.86 -14.38
CA GLY A 173 15.46 -7.96 -14.06
C GLY A 173 15.06 -6.50 -13.74
N ASP A 174 13.78 -6.13 -13.82
CA ASP A 174 13.26 -4.82 -13.42
C ASP A 174 12.83 -4.83 -11.95
N ALA A 175 13.78 -4.56 -11.05
CA ALA A 175 13.50 -4.33 -9.64
C ALA A 175 12.62 -3.07 -9.39
N GLY A 176 12.35 -2.25 -10.41
CA GLY A 176 11.42 -1.12 -10.42
C GLY A 176 10.02 -1.45 -10.96
N ASP A 177 9.71 -2.73 -11.18
CA ASP A 177 8.41 -3.14 -11.69
C ASP A 177 7.32 -3.08 -10.60
N HIS A 178 6.64 -1.93 -10.55
CA HIS A 178 5.57 -1.66 -9.60
C HIS A 178 4.18 -1.97 -10.14
N ARG A 179 4.03 -2.92 -11.08
CA ARG A 179 2.69 -3.31 -11.58
C ARG A 179 1.87 -4.06 -10.52
N ARG A 180 2.51 -4.91 -9.70
CA ARG A 180 1.86 -5.74 -8.67
C ARG A 180 1.65 -4.94 -7.39
N GLN A 181 0.42 -4.69 -6.96
CA GLN A 181 0.19 -4.24 -5.58
C GLN A 181 -0.01 -5.43 -4.64
N SER A 182 -0.65 -6.50 -5.11
CA SER A 182 -0.88 -7.74 -4.36
C SER A 182 0.42 -8.35 -3.81
N LEU A 183 1.53 -8.18 -4.53
CA LEU A 183 2.88 -8.63 -4.14
C LEU A 183 3.27 -8.19 -2.72
N PHE A 184 2.98 -6.93 -2.36
CA PHE A 184 3.33 -6.38 -1.05
C PHE A 184 2.54 -7.05 0.09
N PHE A 185 1.44 -7.72 -0.22
CA PHE A 185 0.62 -8.47 0.74
C PHE A 185 0.90 -9.97 0.67
N CYS A 186 1.21 -10.51 -0.51
CA CYS A 186 1.51 -11.93 -0.70
C CYS A 186 2.81 -12.35 0.01
N GLY A 187 3.83 -11.49 -0.06
CA GLY A 187 5.12 -11.68 0.60
C GLY A 187 6.25 -12.05 -0.37
N HIS A 188 7.27 -12.72 0.16
CA HIS A 188 8.53 -13.00 -0.58
C HIS A 188 8.59 -14.37 -1.27
N ALA A 189 7.54 -15.18 -1.17
CA ALA A 189 7.57 -16.54 -1.73
C ALA A 189 7.49 -16.54 -3.27
N PRO A 190 8.07 -17.54 -3.95
CA PRO A 190 8.04 -17.63 -5.42
C PRO A 190 6.64 -17.59 -6.02
N ILE A 191 5.63 -18.12 -5.32
CA ILE A 191 4.22 -18.06 -5.77
C ILE A 191 3.68 -16.62 -5.92
N CYS A 192 4.31 -15.64 -5.26
CA CYS A 192 3.91 -14.24 -5.29
C CYS A 192 4.47 -13.45 -6.48
N GLU A 193 5.47 -14.00 -7.17
CA GLU A 193 6.17 -13.33 -8.28
C GLU A 193 5.34 -13.23 -9.56
N PRO A 194 4.69 -14.31 -10.03
CA PRO A 194 3.98 -14.30 -11.31
C PRO A 194 2.84 -13.26 -11.31
N PHE A 195 2.91 -12.30 -12.22
CA PHE A 195 1.92 -11.21 -12.33
C PHE A 195 0.52 -11.74 -12.61
N ASN A 196 -0.47 -11.13 -11.93
CA ASN A 196 -1.89 -11.35 -12.22
C ASN A 196 -2.30 -12.84 -12.11
N THR A 197 -1.73 -13.60 -11.17
CA THR A 197 -2.03 -15.04 -10.99
C THR A 197 -2.92 -15.33 -9.78
N PRO A 198 -3.82 -16.35 -9.84
CA PRO A 198 -4.66 -16.72 -8.71
C PRO A 198 -3.86 -17.09 -7.44
N GLY A 199 -2.74 -17.80 -7.58
CA GLY A 199 -1.92 -18.22 -6.43
C GLY A 199 -1.38 -17.04 -5.61
N ALA A 200 -0.85 -16.02 -6.29
CA ALA A 200 -0.38 -14.79 -5.64
C ALA A 200 -1.53 -14.06 -4.93
N ILE A 201 -2.69 -13.93 -5.60
CA ILE A 201 -3.84 -13.21 -5.05
C ILE A 201 -4.45 -13.92 -3.83
N GLN A 202 -4.63 -15.24 -3.89
CA GLN A 202 -5.22 -15.97 -2.77
C GLN A 202 -4.35 -15.89 -1.52
N ARG A 203 -3.02 -16.02 -1.68
CA ARG A 203 -2.08 -15.83 -0.56
C ARG A 203 -2.08 -14.39 -0.03
N ALA A 204 -2.15 -13.40 -0.92
CA ALA A 204 -2.29 -11.99 -0.51
C ALA A 204 -3.56 -11.75 0.31
N LYS A 205 -4.72 -12.27 -0.15
CA LYS A 205 -6.00 -12.19 0.57
C LYS A 205 -5.92 -12.83 1.95
N GLN A 206 -5.37 -14.04 2.04
CA GLN A 206 -5.17 -14.75 3.30
C GLN A 206 -4.34 -13.93 4.30
N ASN A 207 -3.22 -13.37 3.85
CA ASN A 207 -2.38 -12.52 4.71
C ASN A 207 -3.13 -11.25 5.14
N VAL A 208 -3.91 -10.62 4.24
CA VAL A 208 -4.75 -9.45 4.58
C VAL A 208 -5.76 -9.78 5.67
N GLU A 209 -6.48 -10.90 5.56
CA GLU A 209 -7.47 -11.29 6.59
C GLU A 209 -6.79 -11.59 7.93
N ARG A 210 -5.67 -12.29 7.89
CA ARG A 210 -4.96 -12.74 9.09
C ARG A 210 -4.26 -11.59 9.82
N ASP A 211 -3.49 -10.78 9.12
CA ASP A 211 -2.47 -9.93 9.74
C ASP A 211 -2.64 -8.43 9.50
N PHE A 212 -3.38 -7.99 8.48
CA PHE A 212 -3.57 -6.55 8.23
C PHE A 212 -4.77 -6.01 9.00
N ALA A 213 -4.53 -5.06 9.91
CA ALA A 213 -5.60 -4.42 10.66
C ALA A 213 -6.51 -3.61 9.74
N VAL A 214 -5.93 -2.70 8.97
CA VAL A 214 -6.66 -1.87 8.02
C VAL A 214 -5.91 -1.79 6.71
N VAL A 215 -6.63 -2.03 5.61
CA VAL A 215 -6.16 -1.78 4.24
C VAL A 215 -7.09 -0.74 3.62
N GLY A 216 -6.62 0.51 3.56
CA GLY A 216 -7.42 1.66 3.12
C GLY A 216 -7.31 1.95 1.62
N SER A 217 -8.10 2.92 1.15
CA SER A 217 -7.91 3.56 -0.16
C SER A 217 -8.26 5.04 -0.09
N TRP A 218 -7.42 5.89 -0.70
CA TRP A 218 -7.72 7.33 -0.84
C TRP A 218 -8.88 7.62 -1.79
N GLU A 219 -9.39 6.61 -2.50
CA GLU A 219 -10.64 6.74 -3.26
C GLU A 219 -11.86 6.79 -2.34
N ASP A 220 -11.74 6.29 -1.09
CA ASP A 220 -12.76 6.39 -0.03
C ASP A 220 -12.14 6.95 1.24
N VAL A 221 -11.75 8.24 1.20
CA VAL A 221 -11.01 8.90 2.28
C VAL A 221 -11.73 8.78 3.62
N ASN A 222 -12.99 9.18 3.70
CA ASN A 222 -13.76 9.21 4.96
C ASN A 222 -13.87 7.83 5.60
N VAL A 223 -14.14 6.81 4.78
CA VAL A 223 -14.24 5.41 5.21
C VAL A 223 -12.89 4.95 5.76
N THR A 224 -11.80 5.24 5.04
CA THR A 224 -10.44 4.87 5.45
C THR A 224 -10.06 5.52 6.78
N LEU A 225 -10.27 6.82 6.94
CA LEU A 225 -9.90 7.55 8.16
C LEU A 225 -10.70 7.07 9.36
N ALA A 226 -12.03 6.90 9.22
CA ALA A 226 -12.88 6.40 10.29
C ALA A 226 -12.49 4.99 10.75
N VAL A 227 -12.16 4.09 9.82
CA VAL A 227 -11.75 2.72 10.15
C VAL A 227 -10.37 2.70 10.83
N LEU A 228 -9.40 3.49 10.35
CA LEU A 228 -8.08 3.62 10.99
C LEU A 228 -8.21 4.12 12.42
N GLU A 229 -8.98 5.19 12.61
CA GLU A 229 -9.22 5.82 13.90
C GLU A 229 -9.85 4.86 14.92
N HIS A 230 -10.84 4.06 14.48
CA HIS A 230 -11.54 3.13 15.37
C HIS A 230 -10.74 1.87 15.70
N TYR A 231 -10.11 1.23 14.71
CA TYR A 231 -9.44 -0.07 14.91
C TYR A 231 -8.02 0.08 15.47
N ILE A 232 -7.39 1.25 15.28
CA ILE A 232 -6.00 1.50 15.66
C ILE A 232 -5.88 2.89 16.34
N PRO A 233 -6.65 3.15 17.43
CA PRO A 233 -6.76 4.48 18.03
C PRO A 233 -5.45 4.96 18.66
N ARG A 234 -4.55 4.06 19.06
CA ARG A 234 -3.22 4.43 19.58
C ARG A 234 -2.41 5.22 18.54
N PHE A 235 -2.59 4.95 17.26
CA PHE A 235 -1.85 5.60 16.18
C PHE A 235 -2.69 6.65 15.44
N PHE A 236 -4.02 6.46 15.36
CA PHE A 236 -4.88 7.24 14.47
C PHE A 236 -6.05 7.99 15.14
N ARG A 237 -6.09 8.09 16.47
CA ARG A 237 -7.06 8.97 17.14
C ARG A 237 -6.88 10.41 16.67
N GLY A 238 -7.96 11.08 16.29
CA GLY A 238 -8.00 12.43 15.75
C GLY A 238 -7.56 12.57 14.29
N VAL A 239 -7.33 11.46 13.56
CA VAL A 239 -6.83 11.53 12.17
C VAL A 239 -7.81 12.22 11.23
N THR A 240 -9.11 12.04 11.44
CA THR A 240 -10.16 12.65 10.60
C THR A 240 -10.12 14.17 10.72
N ASP A 241 -10.11 14.67 11.96
CA ASP A 241 -10.03 16.10 12.26
C ASP A 241 -8.74 16.70 11.71
N LEU A 242 -7.60 16.03 11.92
CA LEU A 242 -6.30 16.46 11.41
C LEU A 242 -6.24 16.53 9.88
N TYR A 243 -6.95 15.64 9.19
CA TYR A 243 -6.97 15.62 7.74
C TYR A 243 -7.77 16.81 7.17
N TYR A 244 -8.89 17.15 7.81
CA TYR A 244 -9.83 18.20 7.40
C TYR A 244 -9.67 19.55 8.11
N GLU A 245 -8.70 19.69 9.01
CA GLU A 245 -8.39 20.96 9.66
C GLU A 245 -8.12 22.08 8.62
N PRO A 246 -8.31 23.36 8.97
CA PRO A 246 -7.85 24.45 8.13
C PRO A 246 -6.34 24.31 7.83
N LYS A 247 -5.96 24.29 6.54
CA LYS A 247 -4.60 23.93 6.06
C LYS A 247 -4.19 22.46 6.26
N GLY A 248 -5.17 21.60 6.54
CA GLY A 248 -5.04 20.15 6.59
C GLY A 248 -4.73 19.53 5.23
N LEU A 249 -4.40 18.25 5.24
CA LEU A 249 -3.94 17.53 4.05
C LEU A 249 -5.05 17.37 2.98
N ALA A 250 -6.32 17.52 3.34
CA ALA A 250 -7.44 17.55 2.39
C ALA A 250 -7.34 18.70 1.37
N TYR A 251 -6.73 19.82 1.75
CA TYR A 251 -6.74 21.06 0.96
C TYR A 251 -5.37 21.43 0.39
N LEU A 252 -4.33 20.64 0.69
CA LEU A 252 -3.00 20.85 0.16
C LEU A 252 -2.83 20.04 -1.14
N PRO A 253 -2.35 20.64 -2.25
CA PRO A 253 -2.06 19.93 -3.48
C PRO A 253 -0.77 19.11 -3.31
N ARG A 254 -0.81 18.11 -2.43
CA ARG A 254 0.29 17.18 -2.19
C ARG A 254 0.10 15.95 -3.06
N ASN A 255 1.19 15.46 -3.64
CA ASN A 255 1.25 14.22 -4.45
C ASN A 255 0.48 14.26 -5.78
N THR A 256 0.06 15.42 -6.27
CA THR A 256 -0.43 15.60 -7.65
C THR A 256 0.76 15.54 -8.62
N ASN A 257 0.70 14.66 -9.60
CA ASN A 257 1.66 14.68 -10.70
C ASN A 257 1.12 15.57 -11.82
N HIS A 258 1.56 16.83 -11.86
CA HIS A 258 1.16 17.80 -12.89
C HIS A 258 1.63 17.39 -14.30
N TRP A 259 2.55 16.42 -14.40
CA TRP A 259 3.04 15.84 -15.65
C TRP A 259 2.23 14.63 -16.11
N LYS A 260 1.24 14.17 -15.33
CA LYS A 260 0.32 13.12 -15.77
C LYS A 260 -0.79 13.79 -16.60
N PRO A 261 -0.83 13.61 -17.93
CA PRO A 261 -1.92 14.12 -18.74
C PRO A 261 -3.20 13.36 -18.42
N HIS A 262 -4.33 13.92 -18.87
CA HIS A 262 -5.58 13.18 -18.88
C HIS A 262 -5.43 11.94 -19.79
N ILE A 263 -5.79 10.77 -19.27
CA ILE A 263 -5.79 9.51 -20.01
C ILE A 263 -7.23 9.10 -20.22
N SER A 264 -7.59 8.85 -21.48
CA SER A 264 -8.95 8.48 -21.84
C SER A 264 -9.36 7.16 -21.18
N GLU A 265 -10.65 7.06 -20.80
CA GLU A 265 -11.19 5.80 -20.28
C GLU A 265 -11.08 4.65 -21.29
N LYS A 266 -11.06 4.93 -22.60
CA LYS A 266 -10.82 3.93 -23.64
C LYS A 266 -9.50 3.19 -23.40
N ILE A 267 -8.41 3.91 -23.18
CA ILE A 267 -7.09 3.30 -22.93
C ILE A 267 -7.07 2.53 -21.61
N LYS A 268 -7.70 3.06 -20.56
CA LYS A 268 -7.81 2.33 -19.29
C LYS A 268 -8.61 1.04 -19.44
N ASN A 269 -9.72 1.08 -20.17
CA ASN A 269 -10.55 -0.08 -20.48
C ASN A 269 -9.81 -1.15 -21.28
N MET A 270 -8.92 -0.76 -22.18
CA MET A 270 -8.07 -1.73 -22.90
C MET A 270 -7.12 -2.48 -21.96
N MET A 271 -6.71 -1.86 -20.85
CA MET A 271 -5.79 -2.48 -19.89
C MET A 271 -6.48 -3.31 -18.82
N ARG A 272 -7.69 -2.94 -18.37
CA ARG A 272 -8.39 -3.62 -17.27
C ARG A 272 -8.40 -5.15 -17.41
N PRO A 273 -8.60 -5.74 -18.61
CA PRO A 273 -8.51 -7.20 -18.81
C PRO A 273 -7.16 -7.84 -18.46
N ASN A 274 -6.06 -7.08 -18.49
CA ASN A 274 -4.72 -7.56 -18.13
C ASN A 274 -4.45 -7.50 -16.61
N PHE A 275 -5.37 -6.94 -15.83
CA PHE A 275 -5.23 -6.75 -14.38
C PHE A 275 -6.34 -7.46 -13.60
N THR A 276 -7.04 -8.43 -14.20
CA THR A 276 -8.20 -9.11 -13.61
C THR A 276 -7.99 -9.57 -12.17
N GLN A 277 -6.86 -10.20 -11.87
CA GLN A 277 -6.53 -10.70 -10.53
C GLN A 277 -6.07 -9.57 -9.60
N GLU A 278 -5.37 -8.55 -10.10
CA GLU A 278 -5.08 -7.35 -9.29
C GLU A 278 -6.36 -6.56 -8.93
N TYR A 279 -7.37 -6.56 -9.81
CA TYR A 279 -8.70 -6.01 -9.55
C TYR A 279 -9.47 -6.86 -8.54
N ASP A 280 -9.44 -8.19 -8.66
CA ASP A 280 -10.01 -9.10 -7.68
C ASP A 280 -9.45 -8.83 -6.27
N PHE A 281 -8.12 -8.65 -6.15
CA PHE A 281 -7.49 -8.26 -4.88
C PHE A 281 -7.90 -6.86 -4.42
N TYR A 282 -7.91 -5.87 -5.31
CA TYR A 282 -8.32 -4.51 -5.00
C TYR A 282 -9.75 -4.46 -4.42
N TYR A 283 -10.72 -5.07 -5.11
CA TYR A 283 -12.12 -5.08 -4.66
C TYR A 283 -12.32 -5.88 -3.39
N PHE A 284 -11.56 -6.97 -3.19
CA PHE A 284 -11.54 -7.67 -1.91
C PHE A 284 -11.13 -6.74 -0.76
N CYS A 285 -10.05 -5.97 -0.91
CA CYS A 285 -9.61 -5.00 0.09
C CYS A 285 -10.65 -3.90 0.32
N LYS A 286 -11.25 -3.36 -0.76
CA LYS A 286 -12.34 -2.38 -0.67
C LYS A 286 -13.54 -2.95 0.11
N GLN A 287 -13.98 -4.15 -0.23
CA GLN A 287 -15.10 -4.81 0.44
C GLN A 287 -14.81 -5.01 1.93
N ARG A 288 -13.60 -5.46 2.29
CA ARG A 288 -13.18 -5.60 3.68
C ARG A 288 -13.20 -4.27 4.43
N LEU A 289 -12.69 -3.19 3.82
CA LEU A 289 -12.72 -1.85 4.39
C LEU A 289 -14.15 -1.38 4.69
N TYR A 290 -15.06 -1.52 3.73
CA TYR A 290 -16.47 -1.16 3.94
C TYR A 290 -17.15 -2.03 4.98
N ARG A 291 -16.84 -3.34 5.07
CA ARG A 291 -17.35 -4.20 6.15
C ARG A 291 -16.89 -3.71 7.52
N GLN A 292 -15.63 -3.30 7.66
CA GLN A 292 -15.13 -2.70 8.90
C GLN A 292 -15.84 -1.39 9.22
N TYR A 293 -16.06 -0.54 8.22
CA TYR A 293 -16.77 0.73 8.37
C TYR A 293 -18.24 0.54 8.78
N PHE A 294 -18.98 -0.36 8.14
CA PHE A 294 -20.35 -0.65 8.54
C PHE A 294 -20.39 -1.24 9.95
N ALA A 295 -19.47 -2.16 10.29
CA ALA A 295 -19.39 -2.74 11.62
C ALA A 295 -19.25 -1.69 12.74
N ILE A 296 -18.46 -0.63 12.54
CA ILE A 296 -18.28 0.42 13.56
C ILE A 296 -19.44 1.41 13.63
N ASN A 297 -20.25 1.52 12.56
CA ASN A 297 -21.41 2.40 12.49
C ASN A 297 -22.74 1.69 12.76
N HIS A 298 -22.77 0.35 12.83
CA HIS A 298 -23.98 -0.43 13.10
C HIS A 298 -24.63 -0.15 14.48
N HIS A 299 -23.95 0.56 15.37
CA HIS A 299 -24.55 1.07 16.62
C HIS A 299 -25.37 2.35 16.45
N LEU A 300 -25.43 2.93 15.25
CA LEU A 300 -26.17 4.18 14.97
C LEU A 300 -27.60 3.97 14.42
N GLU A 301 -28.03 2.72 14.21
CA GLU A 301 -29.35 2.39 13.62
C GLU A 301 -30.17 1.36 14.43
N LEU A 302 -29.91 1.21 15.74
CA LEU A 302 -30.78 0.45 16.65
C LEU A 302 -31.24 1.30 17.83
#